data_AF-A0A1A8WWQ5-F1
#
_entry.id   AF-A0A1A8WWQ5-F1
#
_cell.length_a   1.000
_cell.length_b   1.000
_cell.length_c   1.000
_cell.angle_alpha   90.00
_cell.angle_beta   90.00
_cell.angle_gamma   90.00
#
_symmetry.space_group_name_H-M   'P 1'
#
loop_
_entity.id
_entity.type
_entity.pdbx_description
1 polymer ?
#
loop_
_entity_poly.entity_id
_entity_poly.type
_entity_poly.pdbx_seq_one_letter_code
_entity_poly.pdbx_strand_id
1 'polypeptide(L)'
;MSSVLQENFIQSLPSKIYYRKNFESNDDYCIHFEDEEKFQKKKTEIYKNEKIKSIADKLMRPLCYVAFTNEGEECKEKCRNLYYWLGNELFNKLEGDSFSEVIGMLNDVSNVLSGSGKCKCNFFKDIKKENFEKMKIVHDYCKDHESIESTLKLYINKCDNNFNDYLLKVTSAYEEVYNCTNTKTEPYCSELKNHVTSCLNKKLSSLKCEIKEVSTEDKASSQYNTDYIDPEYVRYASIFTSSQIFLYLVLPFIGILLIGFLLYK
;
A
#
# COMPACT_ATOMS: atom_id res chain seq x y z
N MET A 1 -3.06 30.39 -0.18
CA MET A 1 -2.62 28.99 0.02
C MET A 1 -2.51 28.76 1.51
N SER A 2 -3.08 27.65 2.01
CA SER A 2 -2.93 27.23 3.40
C SER A 2 -1.45 27.30 3.81
N SER A 3 -1.15 27.83 4.99
CA SER A 3 0.22 27.84 5.54
C SER A 3 0.60 26.53 6.24
N VAL A 4 -0.29 25.54 6.23
CA VAL A 4 -0.14 24.25 6.91
C VAL A 4 -0.40 23.12 5.92
N LEU A 5 0.53 22.16 5.84
CA LEU A 5 0.37 20.96 5.04
C LEU A 5 -0.60 20.00 5.73
N GLN A 6 -1.65 19.60 5.02
CA GLN A 6 -2.74 18.79 5.57
C GLN A 6 -2.62 17.32 5.14
N GLU A 7 -3.29 16.42 5.88
CA GLU A 7 -3.27 14.97 5.62
C GLU A 7 -3.68 14.58 4.20
N ASN A 8 -4.53 15.38 3.54
CA ASN A 8 -5.05 15.06 2.22
C ASN A 8 -3.94 15.04 1.14
N PHE A 9 -2.81 15.70 1.38
CA PHE A 9 -1.61 15.58 0.55
C PHE A 9 -1.12 14.13 0.42
N ILE A 10 -1.37 13.26 1.41
CA ILE A 10 -0.98 11.84 1.37
C ILE A 10 -1.55 11.16 0.12
N GLN A 11 -2.76 11.53 -0.32
CA GLN A 11 -3.36 10.95 -1.52
C GLN A 11 -2.67 11.41 -2.81
N SER A 12 -1.95 12.52 -2.77
CA SER A 12 -1.18 13.08 -3.87
C SER A 12 0.27 12.57 -3.91
N LEU A 13 0.65 11.65 -3.03
CA LEU A 13 1.98 11.08 -3.05
C LEU A 13 2.23 10.22 -4.31
N PRO A 14 3.47 10.22 -4.85
CA PRO A 14 3.81 9.49 -6.06
C PRO A 14 3.37 8.01 -6.06
N SER A 15 3.59 7.30 -4.96
CA SER A 15 3.20 5.89 -4.79
C SER A 15 1.68 5.69 -4.91
N LYS A 16 0.89 6.55 -4.24
CA LYS A 16 -0.58 6.53 -4.26
C LYS A 16 -1.14 6.86 -5.63
N ILE A 17 -0.57 7.85 -6.31
CA ILE A 17 -0.93 8.18 -7.70
C ILE A 17 -0.62 6.99 -8.61
N TYR A 18 0.54 6.36 -8.44
CA TYR A 18 0.94 5.22 -9.25
C TYR A 18 -0.05 4.06 -9.14
N TYR A 19 -0.45 3.68 -7.92
CA TYR A 19 -1.39 2.59 -7.71
C TYR A 19 -2.76 2.86 -8.32
N ARG A 20 -3.33 4.04 -8.04
CA ARG A 20 -4.63 4.44 -8.60
C ARG A 20 -4.62 4.39 -10.13
N LYS A 21 -3.59 4.98 -10.73
CA LYS A 21 -3.48 5.09 -12.19
C LYS A 21 -3.30 3.74 -12.89
N ASN A 22 -2.49 2.84 -12.32
CA ASN A 22 -2.03 1.65 -13.04
C ASN A 22 -2.71 0.35 -12.60
N PHE A 23 -3.18 0.25 -11.35
CA PHE A 23 -3.66 -1.02 -10.78
C PHE A 23 -5.11 -0.98 -10.34
N GLU A 24 -5.67 0.21 -10.18
CA GLU A 24 -7.08 0.34 -9.85
C GLU A 24 -7.92 0.63 -11.11
N SER A 25 -7.29 0.91 -12.26
CA SER A 25 -7.97 1.16 -13.54
C SER A 25 -8.95 0.05 -13.92
N ASN A 26 -10.09 0.46 -14.48
CA ASN A 26 -11.10 -0.41 -15.09
C ASN A 26 -10.72 -0.87 -16.52
N ASP A 27 -9.52 -0.55 -17.00
CA ASP A 27 -9.00 -1.08 -18.25
C ASP A 27 -8.79 -2.59 -18.16
N ASP A 28 -9.30 -3.33 -19.15
CA ASP A 28 -9.16 -4.77 -19.23
C ASP A 28 -8.05 -5.17 -20.22
N TYR A 29 -6.82 -5.18 -19.72
CA TYR A 29 -5.66 -5.68 -20.47
C TYR A 29 -5.69 -7.20 -20.66
N CYS A 30 -6.50 -7.94 -19.91
CA CYS A 30 -6.52 -9.40 -19.98
C CYS A 30 -7.13 -9.91 -21.28
N ILE A 31 -7.95 -9.10 -21.97
CA ILE A 31 -8.59 -9.45 -23.25
C ILE A 31 -7.59 -9.97 -24.30
N HIS A 32 -6.35 -9.50 -24.25
CA HIS A 32 -5.29 -9.89 -25.20
C HIS A 32 -4.69 -11.28 -24.95
N PHE A 33 -5.00 -11.88 -23.81
CA PHE A 33 -4.51 -13.21 -23.43
C PHE A 33 -5.64 -14.25 -23.43
N GLU A 34 -6.87 -13.89 -23.82
CA GLU A 34 -8.02 -14.78 -23.68
C GLU A 34 -7.92 -16.06 -24.55
N ASP A 35 -7.20 -16.00 -25.66
CA ASP A 35 -6.96 -17.17 -26.52
C ASP A 35 -5.81 -18.06 -26.02
N GLU A 36 -5.10 -17.65 -24.96
CA GLU A 36 -3.98 -18.42 -24.41
C GLU A 36 -4.46 -19.48 -23.40
N GLU A 37 -4.38 -20.76 -23.79
CA GLU A 37 -4.83 -21.91 -22.98
C GLU A 37 -4.24 -21.91 -21.55
N LYS A 38 -2.93 -21.59 -21.42
CA LYS A 38 -2.24 -21.54 -20.13
C LYS A 38 -2.78 -20.41 -19.24
N PHE A 39 -3.07 -19.25 -19.83
CA PHE A 39 -3.67 -18.13 -19.11
C PHE A 39 -5.09 -18.49 -18.67
N GLN A 40 -5.92 -19.06 -19.55
CA GLN A 40 -7.29 -19.46 -19.22
C GLN A 40 -7.36 -20.45 -18.06
N LYS A 41 -6.43 -21.41 -18.03
CA LYS A 41 -6.32 -22.35 -16.91
C LYS A 41 -6.04 -21.62 -15.59
N LYS A 42 -5.04 -20.73 -15.57
CA LYS A 42 -4.66 -19.97 -14.37
C LYS A 42 -5.72 -18.95 -13.94
N LYS A 43 -6.35 -18.28 -14.90
CA LYS A 43 -7.51 -17.42 -14.68
C LYS A 43 -8.63 -18.21 -14.00
N THR A 44 -8.97 -19.40 -14.49
CA THR A 44 -9.99 -20.25 -13.88
C THR A 44 -9.65 -20.65 -12.44
N GLU A 45 -8.39 -20.98 -12.15
CA GLU A 45 -7.90 -21.28 -10.79
C GLU A 45 -8.14 -20.09 -9.83
N ILE A 46 -7.85 -18.86 -10.27
CA ILE A 46 -8.06 -17.64 -9.48
C ILE A 46 -9.56 -17.39 -9.23
N TYR A 47 -10.40 -17.49 -10.25
CA TYR A 47 -11.83 -17.17 -10.14
C TYR A 47 -12.62 -18.20 -9.34
N LYS A 48 -12.11 -19.43 -9.24
CA LYS A 48 -12.69 -20.50 -8.40
C LYS A 48 -12.13 -20.53 -6.99
N ASN A 49 -11.09 -19.76 -6.68
CA ASN A 49 -10.51 -19.75 -5.34
C ASN A 49 -11.45 -19.02 -4.36
N GLU A 50 -12.06 -19.77 -3.44
CA GLU A 50 -13.02 -19.26 -2.45
C GLU A 50 -12.50 -18.08 -1.62
N LYS A 51 -11.19 -18.00 -1.37
CA LYS A 51 -10.56 -16.95 -0.56
C LYS A 51 -10.51 -15.60 -1.29
N ILE A 52 -10.44 -15.61 -2.62
CA ILE A 52 -10.24 -14.38 -3.43
C ILE A 52 -11.22 -14.21 -4.58
N LYS A 53 -12.17 -15.13 -4.79
CA LYS A 53 -13.13 -15.04 -5.90
C LYS A 53 -13.89 -13.72 -5.95
N SER A 54 -14.17 -13.13 -4.78
CA SER A 54 -14.86 -11.83 -4.66
C SER A 54 -14.04 -10.63 -5.17
N ILE A 55 -12.72 -10.79 -5.35
CA ILE A 55 -11.81 -9.77 -5.86
C ILE A 55 -10.91 -10.27 -6.99
N ALA A 56 -11.28 -11.38 -7.64
CA ALA A 56 -10.47 -12.00 -8.69
C ALA A 56 -10.13 -11.00 -9.81
N ASP A 57 -11.13 -10.30 -10.35
CA ASP A 57 -10.95 -9.29 -11.41
C ASP A 57 -10.00 -8.17 -10.97
N LYS A 58 -10.17 -7.68 -9.73
CA LYS A 58 -9.34 -6.63 -9.14
C LYS A 58 -7.87 -7.05 -9.07
N LEU A 59 -7.59 -8.31 -8.75
CA LEU A 59 -6.22 -8.84 -8.69
C LEU A 59 -5.63 -9.16 -10.08
N MET A 60 -6.47 -9.57 -11.03
CA MET A 60 -6.04 -10.02 -12.36
C MET A 60 -5.69 -8.87 -13.30
N ARG A 61 -6.46 -7.79 -13.32
CA ARG A 61 -6.23 -6.66 -14.25
C ARG A 61 -4.80 -6.09 -14.16
N PRO A 62 -4.24 -5.84 -12.95
CA PRO A 62 -2.87 -5.35 -12.81
C PRO A 62 -1.80 -6.33 -13.31
N LEU A 63 -2.01 -7.64 -13.16
CA LEU A 63 -1.10 -8.66 -13.68
C LEU A 63 -1.02 -8.61 -15.21
N CYS A 64 -2.19 -8.52 -15.87
CA CYS A 64 -2.28 -8.38 -17.31
C CYS A 64 -1.64 -7.06 -17.78
N TYR A 65 -1.92 -5.95 -17.10
CA TYR A 65 -1.30 -4.65 -17.39
C TYR A 65 0.25 -4.72 -17.35
N VAL A 66 0.82 -5.30 -16.29
CA VAL A 66 2.27 -5.39 -16.15
C VAL A 66 2.89 -6.25 -17.26
N ALA A 67 2.22 -7.33 -17.67
CA ALA A 67 2.68 -8.22 -18.73
C ALA A 67 2.85 -7.54 -20.12
N PHE A 68 2.20 -6.40 -20.37
CA PHE A 68 2.44 -5.61 -21.59
C PHE A 68 3.82 -4.98 -21.67
N THR A 69 4.50 -4.87 -20.53
CA THR A 69 5.86 -4.34 -20.44
C THR A 69 6.85 -5.39 -20.91
N ASN A 70 7.90 -5.00 -21.64
CA ASN A 70 8.99 -5.92 -21.94
C ASN A 70 9.88 -6.12 -20.71
N GLU A 71 10.65 -7.21 -20.69
CA GLU A 71 11.66 -7.41 -19.64
C GLU A 71 12.67 -6.24 -19.58
N GLY A 72 13.12 -5.90 -18.37
CA GLY A 72 14.02 -4.77 -18.14
C GLY A 72 13.76 -4.08 -16.80
N GLU A 73 14.36 -2.89 -16.61
CA GLU A 73 14.20 -2.13 -15.36
C GLU A 73 12.77 -1.65 -15.13
N GLU A 74 12.05 -1.25 -16.19
CA GLU A 74 10.63 -0.86 -16.09
C GLU A 74 9.78 -2.04 -15.58
N CYS A 75 10.02 -3.25 -16.11
CA CYS A 75 9.37 -4.46 -15.63
C CYS A 75 9.66 -4.71 -14.15
N LYS A 76 10.93 -4.62 -13.73
CA LYS A 76 11.31 -4.80 -12.32
C LYS A 76 10.63 -3.77 -11.41
N GLU A 77 10.50 -2.52 -11.85
CA GLU A 77 9.81 -1.49 -11.09
C GLU A 77 8.30 -1.78 -10.99
N LYS A 78 7.66 -2.09 -12.12
CA LYS A 78 6.23 -2.47 -12.18
C LYS A 78 5.93 -3.68 -11.31
N CYS A 79 6.77 -4.72 -11.35
CA CYS A 79 6.60 -5.91 -10.53
C CYS A 79 6.77 -5.61 -9.03
N ARG A 80 7.72 -4.76 -8.64
CA ARG A 80 7.86 -4.32 -7.24
C ARG A 80 6.63 -3.56 -6.76
N ASN A 81 6.14 -2.60 -7.56
CA ASN A 81 4.90 -1.89 -7.26
C ASN A 81 3.72 -2.85 -7.14
N LEU A 82 3.59 -3.76 -8.10
CA LEU A 82 2.50 -4.74 -8.17
C LEU A 82 2.52 -5.66 -6.95
N TYR A 83 3.69 -6.14 -6.53
CA TYR A 83 3.83 -6.96 -5.32
C TYR A 83 3.26 -6.27 -4.08
N TYR A 84 3.64 -5.02 -3.83
CA TYR A 84 3.17 -4.28 -2.66
C TYR A 84 1.70 -3.89 -2.75
N TRP A 85 1.19 -3.65 -3.95
CA TRP A 85 -0.24 -3.39 -4.14
C TRP A 85 -1.07 -4.66 -3.93
N LEU A 86 -0.71 -5.77 -4.60
CA LEU A 86 -1.39 -7.06 -4.43
C LEU A 86 -1.40 -7.48 -2.96
N GLY A 87 -0.25 -7.41 -2.29
CA GLY A 87 -0.21 -7.84 -0.90
C GLY A 87 -1.03 -6.95 0.04
N ASN A 88 -1.16 -5.65 -0.25
CA ASN A 88 -2.09 -4.77 0.48
C ASN A 88 -3.55 -5.23 0.30
N GLU A 89 -3.96 -5.58 -0.91
CA GLU A 89 -5.30 -6.10 -1.18
C GLU A 89 -5.56 -7.44 -0.49
N LEU A 90 -4.54 -8.30 -0.43
CA LEU A 90 -4.62 -9.63 0.16
C LEU A 90 -4.61 -9.61 1.70
N PHE A 91 -3.71 -8.88 2.35
CA PHE A 91 -3.62 -8.85 3.82
C PHE A 91 -4.82 -8.17 4.51
N ASN A 92 -5.65 -7.47 3.74
CA ASN A 92 -6.95 -6.97 4.18
C ASN A 92 -8.04 -8.06 4.22
N LYS A 93 -7.81 -9.22 3.59
CA LYS A 93 -8.80 -10.29 3.40
C LYS A 93 -8.35 -11.66 3.87
N LEU A 94 -7.04 -11.91 3.92
CA LEU A 94 -6.46 -13.21 4.14
C LEU A 94 -5.69 -13.29 5.46
N GLU A 95 -5.71 -14.48 6.05
CA GLU A 95 -4.82 -14.89 7.13
C GLU A 95 -3.43 -15.28 6.59
N GLY A 96 -2.43 -15.36 7.47
CA GLY A 96 -1.01 -15.53 7.12
C GLY A 96 -0.72 -16.69 6.15
N ASP A 97 -1.19 -17.90 6.46
CA ASP A 97 -0.92 -19.09 5.63
C ASP A 97 -1.60 -19.00 4.26
N SER A 98 -2.73 -18.28 4.18
CA SER A 98 -3.44 -18.07 2.92
C SER A 98 -2.76 -17.06 2.01
N PHE A 99 -1.96 -16.14 2.57
CA PHE A 99 -1.24 -15.16 1.78
C PHE A 99 -0.23 -15.83 0.84
N SER A 100 0.64 -16.69 1.36
CA SER A 100 1.68 -17.37 0.58
C SER A 100 1.11 -18.21 -0.57
N GLU A 101 0.01 -18.92 -0.29
CA GLU A 101 -0.72 -19.68 -1.30
C GLU A 101 -1.22 -18.77 -2.42
N VAL A 102 -1.97 -17.72 -2.06
CA VAL A 102 -2.62 -16.85 -3.04
C VAL A 102 -1.61 -16.01 -3.83
N ILE A 103 -0.61 -15.41 -3.19
CA ILE A 103 0.43 -14.66 -3.90
C ILE A 103 1.23 -15.59 -4.82
N GLY A 104 1.36 -16.87 -4.45
CA GLY A 104 1.92 -17.91 -5.30
C GLY A 104 1.07 -18.17 -6.56
N MET A 105 -0.24 -18.25 -6.43
CA MET A 105 -1.14 -18.39 -7.59
C MET A 105 -1.07 -17.17 -8.52
N LEU A 106 -1.00 -15.95 -7.96
CA LEU A 106 -0.85 -14.72 -8.76
C LEU A 106 0.52 -14.65 -9.44
N ASN A 107 1.56 -15.15 -8.80
CA ASN A 107 2.88 -15.32 -9.42
C ASN A 107 2.83 -16.28 -10.61
N ASP A 108 2.10 -17.38 -10.49
CA ASP A 108 1.90 -18.31 -11.61
C ASP A 108 1.17 -17.68 -12.79
N VAL A 109 0.18 -16.81 -12.53
CA VAL A 109 -0.47 -16.01 -13.57
C VAL A 109 0.55 -15.11 -14.28
N SER A 110 1.38 -14.38 -13.53
CA SER A 110 2.44 -13.56 -14.14
C SER A 110 3.41 -14.38 -14.99
N ASN A 111 3.74 -15.60 -14.56
CA ASN A 111 4.64 -16.49 -15.29
C ASN A 111 4.07 -16.99 -16.62
N VAL A 112 2.75 -17.22 -16.71
CA VAL A 112 2.14 -17.67 -17.98
C VAL A 112 1.96 -16.50 -18.95
N LEU A 113 1.70 -15.31 -18.43
CA LEU A 113 1.60 -14.07 -19.21
C LEU A 113 2.95 -13.60 -19.78
N SER A 114 4.07 -14.00 -19.18
CA SER A 114 5.38 -13.42 -19.48
C SER A 114 6.05 -13.88 -20.78
N GLY A 115 5.39 -14.70 -21.62
CA GLY A 115 5.80 -15.01 -23.00
C GLY A 115 7.31 -15.17 -23.24
N SER A 116 7.81 -14.78 -24.41
CA SER A 116 9.25 -14.59 -24.64
C SER A 116 9.56 -13.10 -24.60
N GLY A 117 10.34 -12.65 -23.61
CA GLY A 117 10.77 -11.26 -23.46
C GLY A 117 9.72 -10.31 -22.88
N LYS A 118 8.59 -10.83 -22.36
CA LYS A 118 7.58 -10.04 -21.65
C LYS A 118 7.81 -10.06 -20.16
N CYS A 119 7.30 -9.04 -19.48
CA CYS A 119 7.55 -8.83 -18.08
C CYS A 119 7.09 -10.01 -17.24
N LYS A 120 8.02 -10.54 -16.44
CA LYS A 120 7.79 -11.62 -15.50
C LYS A 120 8.02 -11.12 -14.08
N CYS A 121 6.97 -11.15 -13.27
CA CYS A 121 7.09 -10.81 -11.86
C CYS A 121 7.40 -12.04 -11.03
N ASN A 122 8.35 -11.88 -10.11
CA ASN A 122 8.65 -12.85 -9.07
C ASN A 122 8.24 -12.24 -7.73
N PHE A 123 7.16 -12.76 -7.15
CA PHE A 123 6.62 -12.28 -5.88
C PHE A 123 7.24 -13.06 -4.71
N PHE A 124 7.60 -12.31 -3.67
CA PHE A 124 8.11 -12.89 -2.44
C PHE A 124 7.00 -13.57 -1.65
N LYS A 125 7.26 -14.80 -1.20
CA LYS A 125 6.33 -15.66 -0.47
C LYS A 125 6.76 -15.73 1.00
N ASP A 126 5.90 -16.27 1.85
CA ASP A 126 6.24 -16.63 3.25
C ASP A 126 6.66 -15.44 4.11
N ILE A 127 5.89 -14.36 3.98
CA ILE A 127 6.05 -13.16 4.80
C ILE A 127 4.88 -12.99 5.75
N LYS A 128 5.20 -12.72 7.02
CA LYS A 128 4.20 -12.34 8.02
C LYS A 128 3.62 -10.97 7.68
N LYS A 129 2.33 -10.78 7.95
CA LYS A 129 1.60 -9.52 7.70
C LYS A 129 2.36 -8.29 8.22
N GLU A 130 2.81 -8.33 9.47
CA GLU A 130 3.54 -7.22 10.10
C GLU A 130 4.82 -6.84 9.34
N ASN A 131 5.57 -7.84 8.86
CA ASN A 131 6.78 -7.61 8.08
C ASN A 131 6.44 -7.05 6.69
N PHE A 132 5.39 -7.57 6.05
CA PHE A 132 4.92 -7.04 4.77
C PHE A 132 4.48 -5.58 4.89
N GLU A 133 3.72 -5.23 5.92
CA GLU A 133 3.28 -3.86 6.17
C GLU A 133 4.46 -2.90 6.31
N LYS A 134 5.49 -3.29 7.07
CA LYS A 134 6.75 -2.53 7.15
C LYS A 134 7.42 -2.39 5.79
N MET A 135 7.52 -3.49 5.03
CA MET A 135 8.13 -3.45 3.70
C MET A 135 7.40 -2.52 2.75
N LYS A 136 6.08 -2.55 2.75
CA LYS A 136 5.24 -1.67 1.95
C LYS A 136 5.44 -0.20 2.35
N ILE A 137 5.37 0.11 3.64
CA ILE A 137 5.57 1.48 4.13
C ILE A 137 6.91 2.03 3.66
N VAL A 138 7.98 1.25 3.79
CA VAL A 138 9.31 1.69 3.39
C VAL A 138 9.45 1.79 1.88
N HIS A 139 8.91 0.83 1.12
CA HIS A 139 8.89 0.91 -0.33
C HIS A 139 8.20 2.19 -0.82
N ASP A 140 7.02 2.50 -0.28
CA ASP A 140 6.26 3.68 -0.67
C ASP A 140 6.99 4.96 -0.24
N TYR A 141 7.50 5.00 0.99
CA TYR A 141 8.28 6.13 1.50
C TYR A 141 9.53 6.40 0.66
N CYS A 142 10.22 5.37 0.17
CA CYS A 142 11.36 5.53 -0.74
C CYS A 142 11.00 6.23 -2.06
N LYS A 143 9.76 6.08 -2.54
CA LYS A 143 9.24 6.76 -3.73
C LYS A 143 8.70 8.15 -3.43
N ASP A 144 8.18 8.33 -2.22
CA ASP A 144 7.47 9.53 -1.80
C ASP A 144 8.36 10.57 -1.13
N HIS A 145 9.53 10.18 -0.62
CA HIS A 145 10.41 10.99 0.23
C HIS A 145 10.71 12.36 -0.37
N GLU A 146 11.14 12.43 -1.64
CA GLU A 146 11.48 13.70 -2.30
C GLU A 146 10.26 14.61 -2.44
N SER A 147 9.09 14.03 -2.76
CA SER A 147 7.83 14.76 -2.86
C SER A 147 7.38 15.30 -1.50
N ILE A 148 7.52 14.51 -0.44
CA ILE A 148 7.23 14.93 0.93
C ILE A 148 8.18 16.05 1.37
N GLU A 149 9.49 15.87 1.15
CA GLU A 149 10.51 16.84 1.56
C GLU A 149 10.32 18.20 0.86
N SER A 150 10.14 18.17 -0.47
CA SER A 150 9.93 19.39 -1.25
C SER A 150 8.62 20.09 -0.87
N THR A 151 7.54 19.33 -0.65
CA THR A 151 6.25 19.91 -0.24
C THR A 151 6.35 20.49 1.17
N LEU A 152 6.96 19.81 2.14
CA LEU A 152 7.19 20.35 3.47
C LEU A 152 7.92 21.71 3.44
N LYS A 153 8.95 21.86 2.60
CA LYS A 153 9.67 23.13 2.43
C LYS A 153 8.76 24.26 1.94
N LEU A 154 7.83 23.98 1.03
CA LEU A 154 6.84 24.96 0.54
C LEU A 154 5.89 25.43 1.66
N TYR A 155 5.55 24.55 2.60
CA TYR A 155 4.73 24.86 3.76
C TYR A 155 5.56 25.31 4.98
N ILE A 156 6.83 25.71 4.79
CA ILE A 156 7.73 26.18 5.85
C ILE A 156 7.83 25.15 6.99
N ASN A 157 7.83 23.87 6.62
CA ASN A 157 7.80 22.70 7.51
C ASN A 157 6.65 22.71 8.52
N LYS A 158 5.50 23.33 8.22
CA LYS A 158 4.31 23.28 9.07
C LYS A 158 3.32 22.25 8.54
N CYS A 159 2.74 21.47 9.44
CA CYS A 159 1.78 20.42 9.11
C CYS A 159 0.67 20.33 10.16
N ASP A 160 -0.44 19.69 9.81
CA ASP A 160 -1.45 19.32 10.78
C ASP A 160 -1.04 18.07 11.59
N ASN A 161 -1.81 17.74 12.63
CA ASN A 161 -1.56 16.57 13.47
C ASN A 161 -1.55 15.26 12.67
N ASN A 162 -2.51 15.10 11.75
CA ASN A 162 -2.72 13.84 11.03
C ASN A 162 -1.59 13.56 10.04
N PHE A 163 -1.10 14.59 9.34
CA PHE A 163 0.07 14.48 8.48
C PHE A 163 1.35 14.22 9.30
N ASN A 164 1.49 14.86 10.47
CA ASN A 164 2.60 14.57 11.38
C ASN A 164 2.60 13.10 11.82
N ASP A 165 1.44 12.55 12.20
CA ASP A 165 1.30 11.15 12.60
C ASP A 165 1.68 10.19 11.46
N TYR A 166 1.26 10.51 10.23
CA TYR A 166 1.71 9.80 9.03
C TYR A 166 3.24 9.86 8.88
N LEU A 167 3.82 11.06 8.99
CA LEU A 167 5.26 11.29 8.81
C LEU A 167 6.10 10.54 9.84
N LEU A 168 5.66 10.52 11.11
CA LEU A 168 6.29 9.75 12.18
C LEU A 168 6.23 8.25 11.89
N LYS A 169 5.06 7.73 11.47
CA LYS A 169 4.89 6.31 11.13
C LYS A 169 5.84 5.88 10.01
N VAL A 170 5.89 6.62 8.90
CA VAL A 170 6.74 6.24 7.76
C VAL A 170 8.23 6.40 8.07
N THR A 171 8.62 7.43 8.82
CA THR A 171 10.01 7.66 9.24
C THR A 171 10.48 6.58 10.21
N SER A 172 9.66 6.22 11.20
CA SER A 172 9.99 5.17 12.17
C SER A 172 10.15 3.81 11.51
N ALA A 173 9.23 3.42 10.62
CA ALA A 173 9.33 2.18 9.86
C ALA A 173 10.58 2.15 8.97
N TYR A 174 10.92 3.28 8.32
CA TYR A 174 12.15 3.40 7.54
C TYR A 174 13.41 3.22 8.40
N GLU A 175 13.48 3.86 9.56
CA GLU A 175 14.63 3.74 10.46
C GLU A 175 14.79 2.30 10.99
N GLU A 176 13.70 1.65 11.37
CA GLU A 176 13.69 0.25 11.81
C GLU A 176 14.25 -0.66 10.72
N VAL A 177 13.71 -0.58 9.51
CA VAL A 177 14.16 -1.37 8.37
C VAL A 177 15.61 -1.05 8.00
N TYR A 178 15.99 0.22 7.94
CA TYR A 178 17.36 0.62 7.61
C TYR A 178 18.35 -0.03 8.57
N ASN A 179 18.07 0.01 9.88
CA ASN A 179 18.88 -0.66 10.90
C ASN A 179 18.87 -2.19 10.74
N CYS A 180 17.72 -2.79 10.43
CA CYS A 180 17.60 -4.21 10.14
C CYS A 180 18.50 -4.65 8.97
N THR A 181 18.55 -3.86 7.89
CA THR A 181 19.39 -4.16 6.71
C THR A 181 20.89 -4.05 6.96
N ASN A 182 21.30 -3.30 7.98
CA ASN A 182 22.70 -3.18 8.39
C ASN A 182 23.14 -4.34 9.28
N THR A 183 22.22 -4.84 10.11
CA THR A 183 22.47 -5.94 11.04
C THR A 183 22.18 -7.33 10.45
N LYS A 184 21.49 -7.39 9.30
CA LYS A 184 21.09 -8.61 8.57
C LYS A 184 20.35 -9.63 9.44
N THR A 185 19.51 -9.14 10.35
CA THR A 185 18.85 -9.97 11.37
C THR A 185 17.68 -10.77 10.82
N GLU A 186 16.98 -10.27 9.81
CA GLU A 186 15.72 -10.86 9.34
C GLU A 186 15.67 -11.02 7.80
N PRO A 187 15.12 -12.12 7.27
CA PRO A 187 15.05 -12.37 5.82
C PRO A 187 14.31 -11.26 5.04
N TYR A 188 13.20 -10.75 5.56
CA TYR A 188 12.38 -9.74 4.88
C TYR A 188 13.13 -8.43 4.63
N CYS A 189 14.07 -8.07 5.52
CA CYS A 189 14.89 -6.88 5.37
C CYS A 189 15.85 -7.00 4.18
N SER A 190 16.43 -8.18 3.99
CA SER A 190 17.32 -8.45 2.86
C SER A 190 16.56 -8.37 1.52
N GLU A 191 15.36 -8.93 1.48
CA GLU A 191 14.48 -8.84 0.31
C GLU A 191 14.09 -7.39 -0.01
N LEU A 192 13.67 -6.64 1.00
CA LEU A 192 13.35 -5.23 0.83
C LEU A 192 14.56 -4.41 0.37
N LYS A 193 15.76 -4.71 0.88
CA LYS A 193 17.00 -4.05 0.43
C LYS A 193 17.21 -4.23 -1.06
N ASN A 194 16.91 -5.41 -1.61
CA ASN A 194 16.97 -5.66 -3.04
C ASN A 194 15.88 -4.89 -3.80
N HIS A 195 14.70 -4.73 -3.19
CA HIS A 195 13.60 -3.99 -3.81
C HIS A 195 13.85 -2.48 -3.88
N VAL A 196 14.49 -1.87 -2.88
CA VAL A 196 14.72 -0.42 -2.83
C VAL A 196 16.19 -0.08 -2.54
N THR A 197 17.09 -0.74 -3.27
CA THR A 197 18.55 -0.65 -3.10
C THR A 197 19.06 0.78 -3.01
N SER A 198 18.64 1.67 -3.93
CA SER A 198 19.07 3.06 -3.94
C SER A 198 18.69 3.81 -2.65
N CYS A 199 17.48 3.56 -2.15
CA CYS A 199 16.92 4.20 -0.96
C CYS A 199 17.51 3.69 0.36
N LEU A 200 17.95 2.42 0.41
CA LEU A 200 18.52 1.82 1.61
C LEU A 200 20.05 1.82 1.62
N ASN A 201 20.72 2.04 0.48
CA ASN A 201 22.18 2.21 0.45
C ASN A 201 22.62 3.55 1.04
N LYS A 202 21.84 4.61 0.82
CA LYS A 202 22.05 5.93 1.43
C LYS A 202 20.88 6.23 2.33
N LYS A 203 21.14 6.39 3.63
CA LYS A 203 20.10 6.73 4.60
C LYS A 203 19.41 8.03 4.16
N LEU A 204 18.09 7.99 4.02
CA LEU A 204 17.26 9.17 3.76
C LEU A 204 17.32 10.11 4.96
N SER A 205 17.20 11.41 4.69
CA SER A 205 17.07 12.41 5.75
C SER A 205 15.78 12.17 6.53
N SER A 206 15.87 12.27 7.86
CA SER A 206 14.67 12.26 8.72
C SER A 206 13.87 13.53 8.45
N LEU A 207 12.59 13.36 8.11
CA LEU A 207 11.67 14.45 7.85
C LEU A 207 10.83 14.72 9.10
N LYS A 208 10.62 15.99 9.42
CA LYS A 208 9.83 16.45 10.57
C LYS A 208 9.07 17.72 10.19
N CYS A 209 7.99 17.99 10.90
CA CYS A 209 7.24 19.22 10.76
C CYS A 209 6.82 19.79 12.11
N GLU A 210 6.62 21.11 12.15
CA GLU A 210 6.01 21.82 13.26
C GLU A 210 4.50 21.71 13.15
N ILE A 211 3.87 21.11 14.16
CA ILE A 211 2.42 20.98 14.22
C ILE A 211 1.79 22.38 14.37
N LYS A 212 0.82 22.68 13.51
CA LYS A 212 -0.04 23.87 13.61
C LYS A 212 -1.50 23.51 13.42
N GLU A 213 -2.36 24.20 14.15
CA GLU A 213 -3.80 24.11 13.92
C GLU A 213 -4.15 24.71 12.56
N VAL A 214 -5.04 24.02 11.85
CA VAL A 214 -5.57 24.47 10.56
C VAL A 214 -6.89 25.19 10.82
N SER A 215 -7.02 26.41 10.31
CA SER A 215 -8.28 27.17 10.36
C SER A 215 -9.41 26.42 9.63
N THR A 216 -10.67 26.68 9.98
CA THR A 216 -11.82 26.07 9.30
C THR A 216 -11.91 26.45 7.82
N GLU A 217 -11.49 27.66 7.44
CA GLU A 217 -11.44 28.09 6.04
C GLU A 217 -10.34 27.36 5.25
N ASP A 218 -9.17 27.13 5.85
CA ASP A 218 -8.05 26.45 5.18
C ASP A 218 -8.26 24.95 4.98
N LYS A 219 -9.06 24.30 5.85
CA LYS A 219 -9.45 22.89 5.68
C LYS A 219 -10.27 22.67 4.41
N ALA A 220 -11.14 23.63 4.06
CA ALA A 220 -11.95 23.57 2.84
C ALA A 220 -11.15 23.88 1.57
N SER A 221 -10.06 24.66 1.68
CA SER A 221 -9.30 25.20 0.54
C SER A 221 -8.02 24.43 0.19
N SER A 222 -7.72 23.28 0.79
CA SER A 222 -6.50 22.55 0.46
C SER A 222 -6.47 22.20 -1.03
N GLN A 223 -5.37 22.53 -1.73
CA GLN A 223 -5.21 22.23 -3.17
C GLN A 223 -5.21 20.73 -3.49
N TYR A 224 -5.10 19.89 -2.46
CA TYR A 224 -5.19 18.43 -2.56
C TYR A 224 -6.61 17.91 -2.26
N ASN A 225 -7.56 18.78 -1.87
CA ASN A 225 -8.99 18.49 -1.89
C ASN A 225 -9.47 18.58 -3.33
N THR A 226 -9.09 17.62 -4.16
CA THR A 226 -9.78 17.46 -5.44
C THR A 226 -10.85 16.41 -5.23
N ASP A 227 -12.11 16.84 -5.24
CA ASP A 227 -13.27 16.00 -5.59
C ASP A 227 -13.11 15.34 -6.99
N TYR A 228 -12.04 15.71 -7.71
CA TYR A 228 -11.49 15.09 -8.91
C TYR A 228 -10.49 13.95 -8.63
N ILE A 229 -10.67 13.21 -7.53
CA ILE A 229 -10.27 11.81 -7.49
C ILE A 229 -11.55 11.05 -7.85
N ASP A 230 -11.63 10.57 -9.09
CA ASP A 230 -12.78 9.87 -9.66
C ASP A 230 -13.64 9.15 -8.58
N PRO A 231 -14.92 9.52 -8.40
CA PRO A 231 -15.77 8.99 -7.33
C PRO A 231 -15.87 7.46 -7.31
N GLU A 232 -15.56 6.78 -8.41
CA GLU A 232 -15.53 5.32 -8.48
C GLU A 232 -14.40 4.71 -7.60
N TYR A 233 -13.31 5.47 -7.34
CA TYR A 233 -12.13 5.02 -6.59
C TYR A 233 -12.15 5.35 -5.10
N VAL A 234 -12.89 6.38 -4.70
CA VAL A 234 -12.98 6.80 -3.29
C VAL A 234 -13.76 5.79 -2.43
N ARG A 235 -14.63 4.97 -3.04
CA ARG A 235 -15.35 3.90 -2.32
C ARG A 235 -14.43 2.82 -1.75
N TYR A 236 -13.19 2.67 -2.24
CA TYR A 236 -12.24 1.67 -1.74
C TYR A 236 -11.08 2.26 -0.92
N ALA A 237 -10.75 3.53 -1.12
CA ALA A 237 -9.71 4.22 -0.32
C ALA A 237 -10.15 4.50 1.14
N SER A 238 -11.45 4.43 1.42
CA SER A 238 -12.05 4.75 2.73
C SER A 238 -11.88 3.69 3.83
N ILE A 239 -11.06 2.65 3.62
CA ILE A 239 -10.76 1.66 4.67
C ILE A 239 -9.54 2.06 5.53
N PHE A 240 -8.75 3.06 5.11
CA PHE A 240 -7.62 3.56 5.92
C PHE A 240 -7.84 4.98 6.44
N THR A 241 -8.98 5.23 7.08
CA THR A 241 -9.03 6.22 8.17
C THR A 241 -8.62 5.49 9.45
N SER A 242 -7.57 5.95 10.14
CA SER A 242 -7.08 5.38 11.40
C SER A 242 -8.05 5.51 12.59
N SER A 243 -9.33 5.84 12.35
CA SER A 243 -10.31 6.15 13.39
C SER A 243 -11.27 5.01 13.75
N GLN A 244 -11.16 3.81 13.17
CA GLN A 244 -12.06 2.70 13.50
C GLN A 244 -11.51 1.61 14.42
N ILE A 245 -10.24 1.69 14.85
CA ILE A 245 -9.65 0.67 15.74
C ILE A 245 -9.84 1.00 17.23
N PHE A 246 -10.16 2.25 17.59
CA PHE A 246 -10.25 2.66 19.01
C PHE A 246 -11.60 2.44 19.70
N LEU A 247 -12.67 2.06 18.99
CA LEU A 247 -14.01 1.92 19.60
C LEU A 247 -14.33 0.51 20.11
N TYR A 248 -13.58 -0.52 19.71
CA TYR A 248 -13.89 -1.90 20.08
C TYR A 248 -13.23 -2.41 21.38
N LEU A 249 -12.37 -1.62 22.02
CA LEU A 249 -11.73 -1.99 23.29
C LEU A 249 -12.32 -1.29 24.53
N VAL A 250 -13.20 -0.29 24.36
CA VAL A 250 -13.77 0.47 25.48
C VAL A 250 -15.17 -0.02 25.88
N LEU A 251 -15.82 -0.85 25.04
CA LEU A 251 -17.20 -1.29 25.27
C LEU A 251 -17.43 -2.48 26.24
N PRO A 252 -16.45 -3.32 26.65
CA PRO A 252 -16.72 -4.31 27.69
C PRO A 252 -16.71 -3.71 29.11
N PHE A 253 -16.02 -2.59 29.35
CA PHE A 253 -15.77 -2.11 30.71
C PHE A 253 -16.90 -1.26 31.31
N ILE A 254 -17.73 -0.62 30.47
CA ILE A 254 -18.86 0.18 30.95
C ILE A 254 -20.03 -0.74 31.38
N GLY A 255 -20.22 -1.88 30.69
CA GLY A 255 -21.26 -2.86 31.02
C GLY A 255 -21.03 -3.57 32.36
N ILE A 256 -19.77 -3.86 32.72
CA ILE A 256 -19.42 -4.53 33.98
C ILE A 256 -19.66 -3.60 35.19
N LEU A 257 -19.40 -2.30 35.05
CA LEU A 257 -19.64 -1.32 36.13
C LEU A 257 -21.14 -1.10 36.42
N LEU A 258 -22.00 -1.20 35.41
CA LEU A 258 -23.46 -1.04 35.59
C LEU A 258 -24.13 -2.29 36.19
N ILE A 259 -23.66 -3.49 35.86
CA ILE A 259 -24.18 -4.74 36.43
C ILE A 259 -23.79 -4.85 37.92
N GLY A 260 -22.58 -4.42 38.29
CA GLY A 260 -22.16 -4.38 39.70
C GLY A 260 -23.00 -3.44 40.56
N PHE A 261 -23.50 -2.33 40.00
CA PHE A 261 -24.31 -1.35 40.72
C PHE A 261 -25.77 -1.81 40.93
N LEU A 262 -26.31 -2.64 40.03
CA LEU A 262 -27.67 -3.19 40.13
C LEU A 262 -27.76 -4.42 41.04
N LEU A 263 -26.67 -5.15 41.24
CA LEU A 263 -26.61 -6.31 42.14
C LEU A 263 -26.32 -5.96 43.60
N TYR A 264 -26.07 -4.68 43.92
CA TYR A 264 -25.75 -4.21 45.27
C TYR A 264 -26.89 -3.43 45.95
N LYS A 265 -28.14 -3.68 45.55
CA LYS A 265 -29.33 -3.17 46.23
C LYS A 265 -30.34 -4.27 46.50
#